data_AF-A0A804RC60-F1
#
_entry.id   AF-A0A804RC60-F1
#
_cell.length_a   1.000
_cell.length_b   1.000
_cell.length_c   1.000
_cell.angle_alpha   90.00
_cell.angle_beta   90.00
_cell.angle_gamma   90.00
#
_symmetry.space_group_name_H-M   'P 1'
#
loop_
_entity.id
_entity.type
_entity.pdbx_description
1 polymer ?
#
loop_
_entity_poly.entity_id
_entity_poly.type
_entity_poly.pdbx_seq_one_letter_code
_entity_poly.pdbx_strand_id
1 'polypeptide(L)'
;MATSRPWCIRNGNYDEALDLEAFVSKISKLHPDLPVVQGLAAEVKKTVQSLISQLLQKLRSNIQLPECLRIVAHLRRIGVFSESELRLQFLRCREAWLSGILEDLDQRNVYDYLKGMVTCHRVHLFDVVNQYRAIFNNDKSGNDENSEGGLLFSWAMQQVSNHLATLQVMLPSITEGGSLSNILEQCMYCAMGLGLVGLDFRGLLPPIFEDAVLNLFSKNMSMAVENFQVVLDSHRWVPMPSVGFVANGVVDDTSDDVTPPSVLMEHPPLAVFVNGVSAAMNELRPCTPLSLKVILAQEVVKGLHAVSDSLVRYKAMRMLRGNESALFLSLCQAFIEVVHPYCAACFGRCYPNGATLISECQGTLDAVRQLLTIPARSNSSSIERKQSGAIERKQSVESPGTAVTNNELSADGPGLEINDAATTTTPPVEDDVSTHPPASK
;
A
#
# COMPACT_ATOMS: atom_id res chain seq x y z
N MET A 1 -68.12 -4.39 3.44
CA MET A 1 -66.88 -4.94 4.04
C MET A 1 -65.69 -5.02 3.07
N ALA A 2 -65.85 -5.12 1.75
CA ALA A 2 -64.70 -5.21 0.83
C ALA A 2 -63.73 -4.00 0.82
N THR A 3 -64.20 -2.81 1.23
CA THR A 3 -63.45 -1.55 1.12
C THR A 3 -62.35 -1.33 2.17
N SER A 4 -62.32 -2.08 3.28
CA SER A 4 -61.32 -1.87 4.36
C SER A 4 -59.98 -2.59 4.11
N ARG A 5 -59.99 -3.74 3.42
CA ARG A 5 -58.77 -4.56 3.19
C ARG A 5 -57.63 -3.82 2.48
N PRO A 6 -57.86 -2.99 1.44
CA PRO A 6 -56.80 -2.20 0.83
C PRO A 6 -56.26 -1.06 1.73
N TRP A 7 -56.92 -0.78 2.85
CA TRP A 7 -56.64 0.33 3.75
C TRP A 7 -55.71 -0.08 4.90
N CYS A 8 -55.99 -1.19 5.59
CA CYS A 8 -55.13 -1.70 6.69
C CYS A 8 -53.68 -1.91 6.24
N ILE A 9 -53.46 -2.49 5.06
CA ILE A 9 -52.12 -2.71 4.50
C ILE A 9 -51.43 -1.38 4.11
N ARG A 10 -52.19 -0.41 3.59
CA ARG A 10 -51.68 0.94 3.27
C ARG A 10 -51.25 1.71 4.51
N ASN A 11 -51.91 1.48 5.65
CA ASN A 11 -51.62 2.16 6.92
C ASN A 11 -50.61 1.40 7.82
N GLY A 12 -50.14 0.22 7.42
CA GLY A 12 -49.17 -0.58 8.19
C GLY A 12 -49.77 -1.45 9.30
N ASN A 13 -51.11 -1.54 9.40
CA ASN A 13 -51.83 -2.41 10.32
C ASN A 13 -51.77 -3.86 9.80
N TYR A 14 -50.61 -4.48 9.91
CA TYR A 14 -50.38 -5.85 9.42
C TYR A 14 -51.13 -6.89 10.27
N ASP A 15 -51.22 -6.72 11.60
CA ASP A 15 -51.92 -7.67 12.47
C ASP A 15 -53.41 -7.83 12.12
N GLU A 16 -54.13 -6.72 11.91
CA GLU A 16 -55.53 -6.74 11.47
C GLU A 16 -55.72 -7.53 10.16
N ALA A 17 -54.76 -7.42 9.24
CA ALA A 17 -54.80 -8.16 7.98
C ALA A 17 -54.54 -9.68 8.18
N LEU A 18 -53.76 -10.06 9.18
CA LEU A 18 -53.49 -11.46 9.55
C LEU A 18 -54.63 -12.10 10.35
N ASP A 19 -55.28 -11.33 11.25
CA ASP A 19 -56.51 -11.78 11.92
C ASP A 19 -57.66 -12.01 10.92
N LEU A 20 -57.77 -11.13 9.91
CA LEU A 20 -58.71 -11.30 8.80
C LEU A 20 -58.37 -12.48 7.88
N GLU A 21 -57.09 -12.81 7.69
CA GLU A 21 -56.67 -14.03 7.00
C GLU A 21 -57.16 -15.26 7.75
N ALA A 22 -56.74 -15.42 9.01
CA ALA A 22 -57.02 -16.60 9.81
C ALA A 22 -58.54 -16.85 9.96
N PHE A 23 -59.32 -15.78 10.09
CA PHE A 23 -60.78 -15.85 10.11
C PHE A 23 -61.38 -16.36 8.79
N VAL A 24 -60.93 -15.86 7.64
CA VAL A 24 -61.43 -16.29 6.32
C VAL A 24 -60.97 -17.70 5.99
N SER A 25 -59.72 -18.05 6.29
CA SER A 25 -59.21 -19.43 6.16
C SER A 25 -59.97 -20.42 7.04
N LYS A 26 -60.43 -20.00 8.24
CA LYS A 26 -61.31 -20.82 9.08
C LYS A 26 -62.71 -21.00 8.47
N ILE A 27 -63.33 -19.94 7.96
CA ILE A 27 -64.65 -20.01 7.29
C ILE A 27 -64.56 -20.86 6.01
N SER A 28 -63.50 -20.72 5.22
CA SER A 28 -63.30 -21.52 3.99
C SER A 28 -63.12 -23.02 4.26
N LYS A 29 -62.66 -23.41 5.46
CA LYS A 29 -62.60 -24.82 5.90
C LYS A 29 -63.94 -25.34 6.43
N LEU A 30 -64.81 -24.46 6.97
CA LEU A 30 -66.15 -24.83 7.44
C LEU A 30 -67.19 -24.91 6.32
N HIS A 31 -67.05 -24.10 5.27
CA HIS A 31 -68.02 -24.00 4.17
C HIS A 31 -67.35 -24.07 2.79
N PRO A 32 -66.77 -25.22 2.42
CA PRO A 32 -66.04 -25.38 1.15
C PRO A 32 -66.95 -25.19 -0.07
N ASP A 33 -68.23 -25.53 0.02
CA ASP A 33 -69.16 -25.56 -1.13
C ASP A 33 -69.71 -24.19 -1.55
N LEU A 34 -69.43 -23.13 -0.77
CA LEU A 34 -69.95 -21.78 -1.04
C LEU A 34 -69.00 -20.99 -1.96
N PRO A 35 -69.37 -20.69 -3.23
CA PRO A 35 -68.48 -20.03 -4.18
C PRO A 35 -68.10 -18.61 -3.75
N VAL A 36 -68.96 -17.92 -2.99
CA VAL A 36 -68.66 -16.60 -2.39
C VAL A 36 -67.55 -16.70 -1.36
N VAL A 37 -67.49 -17.79 -0.58
CA VAL A 37 -66.43 -18.04 0.41
C VAL A 37 -65.12 -18.39 -0.29
N GLN A 38 -65.16 -19.23 -1.33
CA GLN A 38 -63.99 -19.53 -2.16
C GLN A 38 -63.40 -18.27 -2.82
N GLY A 39 -64.26 -17.42 -3.40
CA GLY A 39 -63.84 -16.14 -3.98
C GLY A 39 -63.21 -15.19 -2.95
N LEU A 40 -63.79 -15.13 -1.74
CA LEU A 40 -63.25 -14.33 -0.63
C LEU A 40 -61.88 -14.85 -0.17
N ALA A 41 -61.68 -16.16 -0.12
CA ALA A 41 -60.40 -16.80 0.23
C ALA A 41 -59.34 -16.58 -0.85
N ALA A 42 -59.71 -16.63 -2.14
CA ALA A 42 -58.82 -16.33 -3.25
C ALA A 42 -58.36 -14.85 -3.24
N GLU A 43 -59.26 -13.91 -2.96
CA GLU A 43 -58.92 -12.49 -2.76
C GLU A 43 -57.93 -12.32 -1.59
N VAL A 44 -58.24 -12.89 -0.42
CA VAL A 44 -57.36 -12.85 0.76
C VAL A 44 -55.98 -13.43 0.47
N LYS A 45 -55.89 -14.57 -0.23
CA LYS A 45 -54.59 -15.17 -0.60
C LYS A 45 -53.74 -14.23 -1.46
N LYS A 46 -54.34 -13.54 -2.44
CA LYS A 46 -53.68 -12.52 -3.25
C LYS A 46 -53.24 -11.30 -2.41
N THR A 47 -54.07 -10.89 -1.46
CA THR A 47 -53.77 -9.81 -0.50
C THR A 47 -52.57 -10.18 0.41
N VAL A 48 -52.52 -11.40 0.93
CA VAL A 48 -51.39 -11.92 1.75
C VAL A 48 -50.11 -12.01 0.93
N GLN A 49 -50.17 -12.46 -0.32
CA GLN A 49 -49.00 -12.45 -1.21
C GLN A 49 -48.45 -11.02 -1.42
N SER A 50 -49.32 -10.02 -1.56
CA SER A 50 -48.88 -8.61 -1.64
C SER A 50 -48.25 -8.13 -0.32
N LEU A 51 -48.80 -8.54 0.83
CA LEU A 51 -48.22 -8.22 2.15
C LEU A 51 -46.83 -8.84 2.32
N ILE A 52 -46.64 -10.12 1.96
CA ILE A 52 -45.31 -10.78 1.99
C ILE A 52 -44.32 -9.99 1.14
N SER A 53 -44.68 -9.63 -0.10
CA SER A 53 -43.78 -8.84 -0.97
C SER A 53 -43.41 -7.48 -0.37
N GLN A 54 -44.34 -6.79 0.29
CA GLN A 54 -44.08 -5.51 0.96
C GLN A 54 -43.18 -5.67 2.20
N LEU A 55 -43.39 -6.73 3.00
CA LEU A 55 -42.56 -7.06 4.16
C LEU A 55 -41.12 -7.41 3.74
N LEU A 56 -40.95 -8.24 2.71
CA LEU A 56 -39.64 -8.57 2.16
C LEU A 56 -38.96 -7.35 1.54
N GLN A 57 -39.70 -6.46 0.86
CA GLN A 57 -39.13 -5.21 0.33
C GLN A 57 -38.71 -4.24 1.44
N LYS A 58 -39.38 -4.25 2.61
CA LYS A 58 -38.88 -3.53 3.80
C LYS A 58 -37.60 -4.14 4.38
N LEU A 59 -37.42 -5.47 4.35
CA LEU A 59 -36.14 -6.09 4.74
C LEU A 59 -34.98 -5.68 3.80
N ARG A 60 -35.29 -5.26 2.57
CA ARG A 60 -34.36 -4.76 1.55
C ARG A 60 -34.06 -3.25 1.64
N SER A 61 -34.32 -2.59 2.78
CA SER A 61 -33.96 -1.20 3.00
C SER A 61 -33.17 -1.00 4.30
N ASN A 62 -32.80 0.26 4.61
CA ASN A 62 -32.16 0.58 5.88
C ASN A 62 -33.19 0.51 7.01
N ILE A 63 -33.14 -0.57 7.79
CA ILE A 63 -34.07 -0.85 8.89
C ILE A 63 -33.34 -1.20 10.19
N GLN A 64 -33.94 -0.74 11.28
CA GLN A 64 -33.46 -0.92 12.65
C GLN A 64 -34.02 -2.21 13.27
N LEU A 65 -33.28 -2.82 14.19
CA LEU A 65 -33.59 -4.12 14.82
C LEU A 65 -35.06 -4.27 15.29
N PRO A 66 -35.73 -3.28 15.92
CA PRO A 66 -37.12 -3.43 16.32
C PRO A 66 -38.11 -3.65 15.15
N GLU A 67 -37.90 -2.98 14.00
CA GLU A 67 -38.72 -3.19 12.79
C GLU A 67 -38.33 -4.52 12.11
N CYS A 68 -37.06 -4.95 12.16
CA CYS A 68 -36.66 -6.29 11.71
C CYS A 68 -37.40 -7.39 12.48
N LEU A 69 -37.38 -7.33 13.82
CA LEU A 69 -38.09 -8.25 14.71
C LEU A 69 -39.59 -8.27 14.41
N ARG A 70 -40.22 -7.10 14.24
CA ARG A 70 -41.65 -6.98 13.93
C ARG A 70 -41.98 -7.58 12.56
N ILE A 71 -41.18 -7.31 11.53
CA ILE A 71 -41.39 -7.87 10.18
C ILE A 71 -41.24 -9.40 10.19
N VAL A 72 -40.19 -9.94 10.83
CA VAL A 72 -39.97 -11.39 10.88
C VAL A 72 -41.04 -12.08 11.72
N ALA A 73 -41.54 -11.46 12.80
CA ALA A 73 -42.69 -11.96 13.55
C ALA A 73 -43.96 -12.06 12.68
N HIS A 74 -44.24 -11.05 11.83
CA HIS A 74 -45.34 -11.12 10.85
C HIS A 74 -45.15 -12.23 9.82
N LEU A 75 -43.94 -12.38 9.27
CA LEU A 75 -43.63 -13.44 8.31
C LEU A 75 -43.75 -14.84 8.93
N ARG A 76 -43.33 -15.03 10.18
CA ARG A 76 -43.51 -16.27 10.96
C ARG A 76 -44.99 -16.53 11.27
N ARG A 77 -45.76 -15.49 11.61
CA ARG A 77 -47.23 -15.55 11.82
C ARG A 77 -48.01 -15.90 10.55
N ILE A 78 -47.51 -15.52 9.38
CA ILE A 78 -48.07 -15.88 8.06
C ILE A 78 -47.87 -17.39 7.72
N GLY A 79 -46.84 -18.05 8.28
CA GLY A 79 -46.64 -19.49 8.15
C GLY A 79 -46.34 -20.02 6.74
N VAL A 80 -45.97 -19.13 5.79
CA VAL A 80 -45.63 -19.48 4.40
C VAL A 80 -44.18 -19.96 4.24
N PHE A 81 -43.31 -19.61 5.18
CA PHE A 81 -41.91 -20.05 5.22
C PHE A 81 -41.69 -20.96 6.42
N SER A 82 -40.92 -22.05 6.24
CA SER A 82 -40.27 -22.73 7.37
C SER A 82 -39.22 -21.82 8.01
N GLU A 83 -38.80 -22.15 9.23
CA GLU A 83 -37.85 -21.33 9.98
C GLU A 83 -36.48 -21.21 9.26
N SER A 84 -35.99 -22.29 8.64
CA SER A 84 -34.78 -22.30 7.82
C SER A 84 -34.93 -21.45 6.54
N GLU A 85 -36.10 -21.46 5.90
CA GLU A 85 -36.37 -20.57 4.76
C GLU A 85 -36.46 -19.11 5.19
N LEU A 86 -37.06 -18.81 6.35
CA LEU A 86 -37.20 -17.47 6.89
C LEU A 86 -35.83 -16.84 7.22
N ARG A 87 -34.93 -17.64 7.80
CA ARG A 87 -33.51 -17.29 8.03
C ARG A 87 -32.78 -16.98 6.72
N LEU A 88 -32.95 -17.82 5.69
CA LEU A 88 -32.35 -17.62 4.36
C LEU A 88 -32.94 -16.40 3.62
N GLN A 89 -34.25 -16.18 3.69
CA GLN A 89 -34.93 -15.03 3.07
C GLN A 89 -34.54 -13.72 3.75
N PHE A 90 -34.34 -13.72 5.08
CA PHE A 90 -33.79 -12.58 5.80
C PHE A 90 -32.41 -12.21 5.26
N LEU A 91 -31.45 -13.16 5.26
CA LEU A 91 -30.09 -12.91 4.77
C LEU A 91 -30.07 -12.42 3.32
N ARG A 92 -30.82 -13.08 2.41
CA ARG A 92 -30.97 -12.64 1.01
C ARG A 92 -31.55 -11.23 0.86
N CYS A 93 -32.44 -10.80 1.75
CA CYS A 93 -33.00 -9.45 1.70
C CYS A 93 -32.02 -8.40 2.26
N ARG A 94 -31.23 -8.72 3.28
CA ARG A 94 -30.17 -7.83 3.77
C ARG A 94 -29.01 -7.76 2.77
N GLU A 95 -28.66 -8.86 2.12
CA GLU A 95 -27.64 -8.93 1.07
C GLU A 95 -28.04 -8.10 -0.16
N ALA A 96 -29.26 -8.26 -0.69
CA ALA A 96 -29.74 -7.43 -1.80
C ALA A 96 -29.79 -5.92 -1.47
N TRP A 97 -29.94 -5.56 -0.19
CA TRP A 97 -29.82 -4.17 0.27
C TRP A 97 -28.36 -3.68 0.31
N LEU A 98 -27.43 -4.52 0.78
CA LEU A 98 -25.99 -4.22 0.73
C LEU A 98 -25.50 -4.07 -0.71
N SER A 99 -25.92 -4.95 -1.62
CA SER A 99 -25.60 -4.84 -3.06
C SER A 99 -26.09 -3.52 -3.64
N GLY A 100 -27.33 -3.10 -3.35
CA GLY A 100 -27.85 -1.80 -3.78
C GLY A 100 -27.01 -0.61 -3.30
N ILE A 101 -26.55 -0.62 -2.04
CA ILE A 101 -25.65 0.44 -1.53
C ILE A 101 -24.31 0.46 -2.28
N LEU A 102 -23.78 -0.70 -2.69
CA LEU A 102 -22.54 -0.79 -3.46
C LEU A 102 -22.73 -0.42 -4.94
N GLU A 103 -23.90 -0.69 -5.51
CA GLU A 103 -24.30 -0.27 -6.86
C GLU A 103 -24.47 1.26 -6.97
N ASP A 104 -24.92 1.92 -5.88
CA ASP A 104 -25.05 3.39 -5.78
C ASP A 104 -23.71 4.14 -5.62
N LEU A 105 -22.57 3.45 -5.43
CA LEU A 105 -21.24 4.08 -5.31
C LEU A 105 -20.69 4.53 -6.67
N ASP A 106 -19.99 5.67 -6.72
CA ASP A 106 -19.33 6.13 -7.95
C ASP A 106 -18.12 5.24 -8.29
N GLN A 107 -18.26 4.46 -9.36
CA GLN A 107 -17.23 3.54 -9.86
C GLN A 107 -16.17 4.24 -10.74
N ARG A 108 -16.29 5.55 -11.01
CA ARG A 108 -15.32 6.31 -11.82
C ARG A 108 -13.94 6.43 -11.17
N ASN A 109 -13.89 6.55 -9.84
CA ASN A 109 -12.65 6.54 -9.08
C ASN A 109 -12.57 5.26 -8.24
N VAL A 110 -11.63 4.37 -8.58
CA VAL A 110 -11.42 3.10 -7.88
C VAL A 110 -11.10 3.32 -6.40
N TYR A 111 -10.35 4.36 -6.05
CA TYR A 111 -10.01 4.65 -4.66
C TYR A 111 -11.25 5.03 -3.83
N ASP A 112 -12.10 5.93 -4.34
CA ASP A 112 -13.33 6.32 -3.64
C ASP A 112 -14.35 5.17 -3.60
N TYR A 113 -14.47 4.37 -4.66
CA TYR A 113 -15.28 3.16 -4.67
C TYR A 113 -14.82 2.15 -3.59
N LEU A 114 -13.53 1.81 -3.53
CA LEU A 114 -13.01 0.87 -2.53
C LEU A 114 -13.17 1.40 -1.11
N LYS A 115 -12.92 2.69 -0.89
CA LYS A 115 -13.14 3.37 0.40
C LYS A 115 -14.62 3.37 0.82
N GLY A 116 -15.53 3.58 -0.13
CA GLY A 116 -16.98 3.45 0.04
C GLY A 116 -17.39 2.02 0.38
N MET A 117 -16.89 1.04 -0.37
CA MET A 117 -17.12 -0.39 -0.15
C MET A 117 -16.65 -0.84 1.25
N VAL A 118 -15.44 -0.46 1.66
CA VAL A 118 -14.90 -0.77 3.01
C VAL A 118 -15.77 -0.14 4.10
N THR A 119 -16.22 1.11 3.90
CA THR A 119 -17.10 1.80 4.85
C THR A 119 -18.47 1.12 4.94
N CYS A 120 -19.07 0.75 3.81
CA CYS A 120 -20.35 0.04 3.73
C CYS A 120 -20.30 -1.30 4.50
N HIS A 121 -19.30 -2.14 4.21
CA HIS A 121 -19.12 -3.41 4.92
C HIS A 121 -18.90 -3.20 6.43
N ARG A 122 -18.03 -2.25 6.82
CA ARG A 122 -17.73 -1.95 8.22
C ARG A 122 -18.98 -1.59 9.03
N VAL A 123 -19.84 -0.73 8.49
CA VAL A 123 -21.04 -0.27 9.18
C VAL A 123 -22.13 -1.36 9.16
N HIS A 124 -22.43 -1.92 7.99
CA HIS A 124 -23.67 -2.67 7.80
C HIS A 124 -23.54 -4.19 7.97
N LEU A 125 -22.36 -4.80 7.77
CA LEU A 125 -22.20 -6.25 7.94
C LEU A 125 -22.33 -6.65 9.41
N PHE A 126 -21.78 -5.85 10.32
CA PHE A 126 -21.94 -6.00 11.77
C PHE A 126 -23.41 -5.91 12.19
N ASP A 127 -24.14 -4.92 11.69
CA ASP A 127 -25.59 -4.77 11.93
C ASP A 127 -26.39 -5.98 11.46
N VAL A 128 -26.14 -6.48 10.24
CA VAL A 128 -26.88 -7.64 9.70
C VAL A 128 -26.62 -8.91 10.52
N VAL A 129 -25.37 -9.14 10.94
CA VAL A 129 -25.02 -10.28 11.80
C VAL A 129 -25.69 -10.19 13.17
N ASN A 130 -25.72 -8.99 13.78
CA ASN A 130 -26.40 -8.79 15.07
C ASN A 130 -27.93 -8.85 14.94
N GLN A 131 -28.50 -8.35 13.85
CA GLN A 131 -29.92 -8.49 13.54
C GLN A 131 -30.31 -9.97 13.41
N TYR A 132 -29.57 -10.77 12.62
CA TYR A 132 -29.81 -12.21 12.52
C TYR A 132 -29.73 -12.90 13.89
N ARG A 133 -28.68 -12.62 14.68
CA ARG A 133 -28.52 -13.19 16.03
C ARG A 133 -29.69 -12.84 16.94
N ALA A 134 -30.13 -11.58 16.98
CA ALA A 134 -31.25 -11.15 17.82
C ALA A 134 -32.61 -11.74 17.40
N ILE A 135 -32.79 -12.09 16.12
CA ILE A 135 -34.06 -12.61 15.57
C ILE A 135 -34.15 -14.14 15.68
N PHE A 136 -33.03 -14.86 15.51
CA PHE A 136 -33.03 -16.31 15.32
C PHE A 136 -32.27 -17.11 16.40
N ASN A 137 -31.34 -16.49 17.14
CA ASN A 137 -30.50 -17.21 18.12
C ASN A 137 -31.21 -17.51 19.46
N ASN A 138 -32.51 -17.22 19.55
CA ASN A 138 -33.38 -17.56 20.69
C ASN A 138 -34.07 -18.91 20.52
N ASP A 139 -34.08 -19.50 19.33
CA ASP A 139 -34.73 -20.78 19.02
C ASP A 139 -33.92 -21.98 19.54
N LYS A 140 -33.61 -22.02 20.84
CA LYS A 140 -32.87 -23.13 21.50
C LYS A 140 -33.70 -24.40 21.67
N SER A 141 -34.46 -24.77 20.65
CA SER A 141 -35.41 -25.89 20.65
C SER A 141 -34.84 -27.17 20.01
N GLY A 142 -33.73 -27.67 20.57
CA GLY A 142 -33.33 -29.08 20.43
C GLY A 142 -32.23 -29.42 19.41
N ASN A 143 -31.08 -29.83 19.95
CA ASN A 143 -30.09 -30.80 19.42
C ASN A 143 -29.37 -30.58 18.07
N ASP A 144 -29.85 -29.79 17.11
CA ASP A 144 -29.20 -29.65 15.78
C ASP A 144 -28.04 -28.62 15.74
N GLU A 145 -27.15 -28.65 16.74
CA GLU A 145 -26.07 -27.67 16.94
C GLU A 145 -25.06 -27.56 15.78
N ASN A 146 -25.00 -28.55 14.87
CA ASN A 146 -24.03 -28.60 13.77
C ASN A 146 -24.47 -27.89 12.47
N SER A 147 -25.75 -27.58 12.27
CA SER A 147 -26.23 -26.99 10.99
C SER A 147 -26.59 -25.50 11.10
N GLU A 148 -27.19 -25.08 12.21
CA GLU A 148 -27.87 -23.77 12.27
C GLU A 148 -26.92 -22.57 12.34
N GLY A 149 -25.82 -22.68 13.08
CA GLY A 149 -24.77 -21.66 13.11
C GLY A 149 -24.01 -21.53 11.78
N GLY A 150 -23.97 -22.62 11.00
CA GLY A 150 -23.25 -22.69 9.73
C GLY A 150 -23.80 -21.75 8.65
N LEU A 151 -25.11 -21.51 8.61
CA LEU A 151 -25.72 -20.63 7.60
C LEU A 151 -25.24 -19.18 7.72
N LEU A 152 -25.27 -18.63 8.94
CA LEU A 152 -24.81 -17.25 9.20
C LEU A 152 -23.31 -17.11 8.94
N PHE A 153 -22.51 -18.07 9.39
CA PHE A 153 -21.06 -18.06 9.19
C PHE A 153 -20.69 -18.17 7.71
N SER A 154 -21.31 -19.09 6.97
CA SER A 154 -21.10 -19.27 5.53
C SER A 154 -21.47 -18.01 4.73
N TRP A 155 -22.64 -17.42 5.01
CA TRP A 155 -23.05 -16.16 4.37
C TRP A 155 -22.07 -15.02 4.66
N ALA A 156 -21.66 -14.85 5.91
CA ALA A 156 -20.75 -13.78 6.29
C ALA A 156 -19.32 -13.97 5.74
N MET A 157 -18.83 -15.22 5.70
CA MET A 157 -17.58 -15.58 5.04
C MET A 157 -17.64 -15.32 3.53
N GLN A 158 -18.80 -15.51 2.88
CA GLN A 158 -18.98 -15.15 1.47
C GLN A 158 -18.86 -13.63 1.27
N GLN A 159 -19.43 -12.79 2.16
CA GLN A 159 -19.27 -11.33 2.05
C GLN A 159 -17.80 -10.90 2.22
N VAL A 160 -17.08 -11.48 3.17
CA VAL A 160 -15.62 -11.27 3.33
C VAL A 160 -14.86 -11.74 2.09
N SER A 161 -15.23 -12.88 1.50
CA SER A 161 -14.60 -13.41 0.30
C SER A 161 -14.83 -12.50 -0.92
N ASN A 162 -16.05 -11.97 -1.08
CA ASN A 162 -16.39 -10.99 -2.12
C ASN A 162 -15.59 -9.69 -1.95
N HIS A 163 -15.44 -9.23 -0.71
CA HIS A 163 -14.66 -8.04 -0.34
C HIS A 163 -13.18 -8.18 -0.72
N LEU A 164 -12.56 -9.30 -0.35
CA LEU A 164 -11.15 -9.59 -0.66
C LEU A 164 -10.92 -9.78 -2.17
N ALA A 165 -11.82 -10.46 -2.88
CA ALA A 165 -11.74 -10.61 -4.33
C ALA A 165 -11.85 -9.25 -5.06
N THR A 166 -12.73 -8.36 -4.58
CA THR A 166 -12.88 -7.01 -5.16
C THR A 166 -11.62 -6.16 -4.93
N LEU A 167 -11.01 -6.24 -3.74
CA LEU A 167 -9.70 -5.61 -3.48
C LEU A 167 -8.62 -6.16 -4.42
N GLN A 168 -8.52 -7.48 -4.58
CA GLN A 168 -7.52 -8.12 -5.45
C GLN A 168 -7.64 -7.71 -6.93
N VAL A 169 -8.86 -7.53 -7.44
CA VAL A 169 -9.10 -7.09 -8.82
C VAL A 169 -8.83 -5.60 -9.02
N MET A 170 -9.12 -4.75 -8.03
CA MET A 170 -9.15 -3.30 -8.21
C MET A 170 -7.89 -2.57 -7.71
N LEU A 171 -7.22 -3.05 -6.65
CA LEU A 171 -6.01 -2.41 -6.10
C LEU A 171 -4.88 -2.22 -7.15
N PRO A 172 -4.61 -3.13 -8.10
CA PRO A 172 -3.57 -2.95 -9.12
C PRO A 172 -3.77 -1.75 -10.08
N SER A 173 -4.94 -1.11 -10.05
CA SER A 173 -5.20 0.11 -10.83
C SER A 173 -4.81 1.42 -10.10
N ILE A 174 -4.53 1.35 -8.79
CA ILE A 174 -4.15 2.52 -7.99
C ILE A 174 -2.66 2.82 -8.21
N THR A 175 -2.37 4.07 -8.57
CA THR A 175 -1.02 4.56 -8.89
C THR A 175 -0.33 5.32 -7.75
N GLU A 176 -0.95 5.36 -6.57
CA GLU A 176 -0.53 6.16 -5.42
C GLU A 176 -0.38 5.27 -4.17
N GLY A 177 0.81 5.22 -3.59
CA GLY A 177 1.06 4.37 -2.42
C GLY A 177 0.47 4.92 -1.12
N GLY A 178 0.29 6.24 -1.02
CA GLY A 178 -0.49 6.86 0.05
C GLY A 178 -1.95 6.40 0.04
N SER A 179 -2.54 6.27 -1.15
CA SER A 179 -3.91 5.80 -1.35
C SER A 179 -4.04 4.29 -1.08
N LEU A 180 -3.04 3.46 -1.45
CA LEU A 180 -2.96 2.06 -1.02
C LEU A 180 -2.89 1.93 0.51
N SER A 181 -2.05 2.73 1.17
CA SER A 181 -1.85 2.71 2.62
C SER A 181 -3.13 3.06 3.39
N ASN A 182 -3.85 4.09 2.97
CA ASN A 182 -5.14 4.45 3.58
C ASN A 182 -6.21 3.36 3.39
N ILE A 183 -6.32 2.74 2.20
CA ILE A 183 -7.26 1.62 2.02
C ILE A 183 -6.89 0.45 2.94
N LEU A 184 -5.59 0.13 3.11
CA LEU A 184 -5.13 -0.91 4.03
C LEU A 184 -5.53 -0.59 5.48
N GLU A 185 -5.35 0.65 5.95
CA GLU A 185 -5.77 1.08 7.29
C GLU A 185 -7.30 0.92 7.47
N GLN A 186 -8.10 1.39 6.51
CA GLN A 186 -9.57 1.24 6.57
C GLN A 186 -9.98 -0.24 6.56
N CYS A 187 -9.30 -1.11 5.79
CA CYS A 187 -9.55 -2.56 5.76
C CYS A 187 -9.18 -3.21 7.09
N MET A 188 -8.03 -2.85 7.68
CA MET A 188 -7.59 -3.34 8.99
C MET A 188 -8.57 -2.95 10.10
N TYR A 189 -9.04 -1.70 10.10
CA TYR A 189 -10.04 -1.22 11.05
C TYR A 189 -11.42 -1.87 10.85
N CYS A 190 -11.83 -2.08 9.60
CA CYS A 190 -13.05 -2.83 9.24
C CYS A 190 -13.00 -4.27 9.78
N ALA A 191 -11.95 -5.01 9.45
CA ALA A 191 -11.75 -6.39 9.89
C ALA A 191 -11.62 -6.51 11.42
N MET A 192 -10.99 -5.55 12.10
CA MET A 192 -10.92 -5.50 13.56
C MET A 192 -12.32 -5.35 14.19
N GLY A 193 -13.16 -4.45 13.66
CA GLY A 193 -14.54 -4.30 14.13
C GLY A 193 -15.40 -5.55 13.88
N LEU A 194 -15.21 -6.19 12.73
CA LEU A 194 -15.86 -7.46 12.36
C LEU A 194 -15.31 -8.67 13.14
N GLY A 195 -14.12 -8.56 13.74
CA GLY A 195 -13.59 -9.52 14.70
C GLY A 195 -14.51 -9.75 15.90
N LEU A 196 -15.25 -8.72 16.34
CA LEU A 196 -16.25 -8.83 17.43
C LEU A 196 -17.40 -9.79 17.10
N VAL A 197 -17.63 -10.09 15.82
CA VAL A 197 -18.62 -11.08 15.38
C VAL A 197 -18.01 -12.39 14.86
N GLY A 198 -16.69 -12.53 14.92
CA GLY A 198 -15.95 -13.73 14.48
C GLY A 198 -15.48 -13.68 13.01
N LEU A 199 -15.34 -12.49 12.43
CA LEU A 199 -15.02 -12.26 11.02
C LEU A 199 -13.75 -11.43 10.84
N ASP A 200 -12.71 -11.69 11.65
CA ASP A 200 -11.41 -11.00 11.51
C ASP A 200 -10.62 -11.56 10.32
N PHE A 201 -10.58 -10.79 9.23
CA PHE A 201 -9.83 -11.12 8.01
C PHE A 201 -8.49 -10.39 7.88
N ARG A 202 -7.96 -9.77 8.95
CA ARG A 202 -6.68 -9.01 8.88
C ARG A 202 -5.51 -9.84 8.38
N GLY A 203 -5.47 -11.13 8.69
CA GLY A 203 -4.43 -12.05 8.19
C GLY A 203 -4.50 -12.37 6.69
N LEU A 204 -5.60 -12.01 6.01
CA LEU A 204 -5.79 -12.24 4.57
C LEU A 204 -5.47 -10.99 3.73
N LEU A 205 -5.29 -9.82 4.36
CA LEU A 205 -4.98 -8.57 3.66
C LEU A 205 -3.55 -8.48 3.12
N PRO A 206 -2.48 -8.86 3.86
CA PRO A 206 -1.10 -8.58 3.45
C PRO A 206 -0.75 -9.08 2.05
N PRO A 207 -1.05 -10.33 1.63
CA PRO A 207 -0.68 -10.80 0.28
C PRO A 207 -1.30 -9.99 -0.86
N ILE A 208 -2.49 -9.42 -0.65
CA ILE A 208 -3.21 -8.64 -1.65
C ILE A 208 -2.59 -7.24 -1.80
N PHE A 209 -2.22 -6.62 -0.69
CA PHE A 209 -1.57 -5.30 -0.69
C PHE A 209 -0.08 -5.37 -1.04
N GLU A 210 0.60 -6.46 -0.69
CA GLU A 210 1.97 -6.74 -1.12
C GLU A 210 2.07 -6.84 -2.65
N ASP A 211 1.19 -7.59 -3.30
CA ASP A 211 1.15 -7.65 -4.77
C ASP A 211 0.86 -6.28 -5.40
N ALA A 212 -0.10 -5.52 -4.86
CA ALA A 212 -0.39 -4.16 -5.34
C ALA A 212 0.82 -3.20 -5.20
N VAL A 213 1.53 -3.23 -4.07
CA VAL A 213 2.74 -2.42 -3.83
C VAL A 213 3.89 -2.84 -4.74
N LEU A 214 4.10 -4.15 -4.95
CA LEU A 214 5.13 -4.66 -5.85
C LEU A 214 4.87 -4.23 -7.30
N ASN A 215 3.63 -4.36 -7.78
CA ASN A 215 3.22 -3.94 -9.11
C ASN A 215 3.37 -2.41 -9.29
N LEU A 216 2.99 -1.61 -8.29
CA LEU A 216 3.19 -0.16 -8.29
C LEU A 216 4.67 0.22 -8.41
N PHE A 217 5.53 -0.36 -7.57
CA PHE A 217 6.96 -0.04 -7.56
C PHE A 217 7.67 -0.51 -8.83
N SER A 218 7.43 -1.74 -9.28
CA SER A 218 8.02 -2.29 -10.51
C SER A 218 7.61 -1.49 -11.75
N LYS A 219 6.34 -1.06 -11.84
CA LYS A 219 5.86 -0.16 -12.89
C LYS A 219 6.55 1.20 -12.85
N ASN A 220 6.68 1.83 -11.68
CA ASN A 220 7.36 3.13 -11.54
C ASN A 220 8.86 3.04 -11.86
N MET A 221 9.54 1.97 -11.45
CA MET A 221 10.93 1.68 -11.83
C MET A 221 11.08 1.45 -13.34
N SER A 222 10.14 0.72 -13.97
CA SER A 222 10.14 0.48 -15.42
C SER A 222 9.98 1.79 -16.20
N MET A 223 9.02 2.65 -15.81
CA MET A 223 8.86 3.98 -16.41
C MET A 223 10.10 4.87 -16.22
N ALA A 224 10.84 4.76 -15.11
CA ALA A 224 12.10 5.48 -14.93
C ALA A 224 13.18 5.03 -15.94
N VAL A 225 13.28 3.73 -16.22
CA VAL A 225 14.19 3.16 -17.23
C VAL A 225 13.79 3.54 -18.65
N GLU A 226 12.49 3.48 -18.98
CA GLU A 226 11.97 3.89 -20.30
C GLU A 226 12.25 5.37 -20.58
N ASN A 227 11.95 6.25 -19.62
CA ASN A 227 12.25 7.68 -19.74
C ASN A 227 13.77 7.95 -19.87
N PHE A 228 14.62 7.21 -19.14
CA PHE A 228 16.06 7.25 -19.33
C PHE A 228 16.48 6.90 -20.77
N GLN A 229 15.95 5.82 -21.33
CA GLN A 229 16.28 5.36 -22.68
C GLN A 229 15.86 6.39 -23.75
N VAL A 230 14.64 6.92 -23.66
CA VAL A 230 14.13 7.96 -24.58
C VAL A 230 14.98 9.23 -24.53
N VAL A 231 15.39 9.67 -23.33
CA VAL A 231 16.24 10.85 -23.17
C VAL A 231 17.68 10.59 -23.62
N LEU A 232 18.24 9.39 -23.40
CA LEU A 232 19.57 9.00 -23.88
C LEU A 232 19.63 8.94 -25.42
N ASP A 233 18.64 8.34 -26.07
CA ASP A 233 18.60 8.23 -27.54
C ASP A 233 18.40 9.59 -28.24
N SER A 234 17.69 10.52 -27.60
CA SER A 234 17.52 11.89 -28.09
C SER A 234 18.62 12.87 -27.63
N HIS A 235 19.54 12.44 -26.76
CA HIS A 235 20.55 13.31 -26.15
C HIS A 235 21.54 13.89 -27.17
N ARG A 236 21.97 15.14 -26.92
CA ARG A 236 22.97 15.87 -27.71
C ARG A 236 24.20 16.14 -26.84
N TRP A 237 25.32 15.53 -27.20
CA TRP A 237 26.59 15.61 -26.47
C TRP A 237 27.29 16.96 -26.67
N VAL A 238 26.75 17.99 -26.03
CA VAL A 238 27.29 19.35 -25.97
C VAL A 238 27.71 19.65 -24.52
N PRO A 239 28.84 20.33 -24.27
CA PRO A 239 29.20 20.75 -22.91
C PRO A 239 28.09 21.64 -22.31
N MET A 240 27.54 21.22 -21.18
CA MET A 240 26.61 22.03 -20.39
C MET A 240 27.39 23.11 -19.60
N PRO A 241 26.77 24.24 -19.22
CA PRO A 241 27.39 25.19 -18.30
C PRO A 241 27.63 24.51 -16.95
N SER A 242 28.87 24.56 -16.45
CA SER A 242 29.21 23.93 -15.17
C SER A 242 28.39 24.51 -14.02
N VAL A 243 27.79 23.63 -13.23
CA VAL A 243 26.84 24.02 -12.18
C VAL A 243 27.61 24.46 -10.95
N GLY A 244 27.86 25.78 -10.83
CA GLY A 244 28.72 26.41 -9.83
C GLY A 244 28.30 26.32 -8.35
N PHE A 245 27.47 25.35 -7.97
CA PHE A 245 27.15 25.05 -6.58
C PHE A 245 28.20 24.12 -5.99
N VAL A 246 29.22 24.71 -5.36
CA VAL A 246 30.24 23.98 -4.60
C VAL A 246 29.58 23.33 -3.39
N ALA A 247 29.36 22.02 -3.45
CA ALA A 247 28.80 21.22 -2.36
C ALA A 247 29.83 20.97 -1.22
N ASN A 248 30.42 22.05 -0.69
CA ASN A 248 31.24 22.03 0.52
C ASN A 248 30.35 21.97 1.78
N GLY A 249 29.42 21.02 1.80
CA GLY A 249 28.75 20.55 2.99
C GLY A 249 29.35 19.19 3.36
N VAL A 250 29.70 19.00 4.64
CA VAL A 250 29.82 17.64 5.17
C VAL A 250 28.46 16.99 5.00
N VAL A 251 28.40 15.75 4.51
CA VAL A 251 27.16 14.99 4.47
C VAL A 251 26.77 14.68 5.92
N ASP A 252 25.89 15.52 6.46
CA ASP A 252 25.30 15.30 7.77
C ASP A 252 24.24 14.21 7.61
N ASP A 253 24.56 13.00 8.07
CA ASP A 253 23.65 11.84 8.04
C ASP A 253 22.31 12.13 8.75
N THR A 254 22.25 13.14 9.62
CA THR A 254 21.01 13.56 10.30
C THR A 254 20.10 14.45 9.44
N SER A 255 20.54 14.88 8.25
CA SER A 255 19.67 15.55 7.29
C SER A 255 18.73 14.56 6.59
N ASP A 256 17.42 14.86 6.61
CA ASP A 256 16.38 14.05 5.94
C ASP A 256 16.18 14.42 4.45
N ASP A 257 16.81 15.50 3.99
CA ASP A 257 16.59 16.05 2.65
C ASP A 257 17.44 15.33 1.59
N VAL A 258 16.93 14.19 1.11
CA VAL A 258 17.56 13.37 0.05
C VAL A 258 17.35 14.01 -1.33
N THR A 259 17.79 15.26 -1.48
CA THR A 259 17.72 16.03 -2.73
C THR A 259 18.66 15.44 -3.78
N PRO A 260 18.25 15.29 -5.07
CA PRO A 260 19.10 14.74 -6.12
C PRO A 260 20.43 15.51 -6.28
N PRO A 261 21.59 14.83 -6.34
CA PRO A 261 22.89 15.50 -6.42
C PRO A 261 23.02 16.45 -7.61
N SER A 262 23.44 17.70 -7.35
CA SER A 262 23.53 18.78 -8.35
C SER A 262 24.38 18.42 -9.58
N VAL A 263 25.40 17.57 -9.41
CA VAL A 263 26.25 17.03 -10.49
C VAL A 263 25.42 16.37 -11.60
N LEU A 264 24.26 15.78 -11.29
CA LEU A 264 23.40 15.13 -12.28
C LEU A 264 22.77 16.12 -13.27
N MET A 265 22.74 17.43 -12.97
CA MET A 265 22.28 18.46 -13.92
C MET A 265 23.14 18.51 -15.19
N GLU A 266 24.43 18.15 -15.10
CA GLU A 266 25.34 18.05 -16.25
C GLU A 266 25.12 16.76 -17.05
N HIS A 267 24.27 15.85 -16.56
CA HIS A 267 23.96 14.54 -17.14
C HIS A 267 22.44 14.29 -17.25
N PRO A 268 21.70 15.03 -18.11
CA PRO A 268 20.24 15.01 -18.17
C PRO A 268 19.56 13.62 -18.25
N PRO A 269 20.07 12.61 -18.99
CA PRO A 269 19.49 11.26 -18.95
C PRO A 269 19.47 10.67 -17.53
N LEU A 270 20.58 10.77 -16.80
CA LEU A 270 20.68 10.26 -15.43
C LEU A 270 19.84 11.06 -14.43
N ALA A 271 19.71 12.37 -14.62
CA ALA A 271 18.82 13.19 -13.80
C ALA A 271 17.35 12.74 -13.94
N VAL A 272 16.91 12.43 -15.17
CA VAL A 272 15.55 11.91 -15.43
C VAL A 272 15.36 10.52 -14.81
N PHE A 273 16.35 9.63 -14.92
CA PHE A 273 16.30 8.32 -14.24
C PHE A 273 16.18 8.48 -12.72
N VAL A 274 17.05 9.29 -12.10
CA VAL A 274 17.09 9.51 -10.65
C VAL A 274 15.80 10.14 -10.14
N ASN A 275 15.23 11.12 -10.86
CA ASN A 275 13.93 11.70 -10.51
C ASN A 275 12.81 10.64 -10.55
N GLY A 276 12.85 9.72 -11.53
CA GLY A 276 11.92 8.59 -11.60
C GLY A 276 12.07 7.61 -10.43
N VAL A 277 13.30 7.27 -10.04
CA VAL A 277 13.57 6.42 -8.87
C VAL A 277 13.12 7.13 -7.58
N SER A 278 13.42 8.42 -7.39
CA SER A 278 12.95 9.17 -6.23
C SER A 278 11.43 9.28 -6.16
N ALA A 279 10.74 9.40 -7.30
CA ALA A 279 9.28 9.31 -7.36
C ALA A 279 8.77 7.91 -6.94
N ALA A 280 9.37 6.83 -7.47
CA ALA A 280 9.04 5.46 -7.08
C ALA A 280 9.23 5.21 -5.56
N MET A 281 10.29 5.75 -4.97
CA MET A 281 10.58 5.67 -3.53
C MET A 281 9.61 6.53 -2.69
N ASN A 282 9.20 7.70 -3.20
CA ASN A 282 8.20 8.54 -2.55
C ASN A 282 6.83 7.85 -2.50
N GLU A 283 6.41 7.19 -3.58
CA GLU A 283 5.19 6.38 -3.58
C GLU A 283 5.30 5.13 -2.73
N LEU A 284 6.48 4.50 -2.64
CA LEU A 284 6.68 3.33 -1.78
C LEU A 284 6.63 3.69 -0.28
N ARG A 285 7.12 4.88 0.12
CA ARG A 285 7.32 5.27 1.53
C ARG A 285 6.08 5.10 2.44
N PRO A 286 4.84 5.45 2.06
CA PRO A 286 3.66 5.25 2.90
C PRO A 286 3.23 3.78 3.06
N CYS A 287 3.76 2.87 2.23
CA CYS A 287 3.34 1.48 2.13
C CYS A 287 4.56 0.55 1.94
N THR A 288 5.42 0.45 2.97
CA THR A 288 6.67 -0.35 2.98
C THR A 288 6.51 -1.72 3.67
N PRO A 289 5.92 -2.76 3.03
CA PRO A 289 5.84 -4.10 3.61
C PRO A 289 7.23 -4.69 3.80
N LEU A 290 7.56 -5.09 5.04
CA LEU A 290 8.88 -5.62 5.43
C LEU A 290 9.22 -6.94 4.71
N SER A 291 8.20 -7.75 4.43
CA SER A 291 8.23 -8.99 3.63
C SER A 291 8.85 -8.78 2.24
N LEU A 292 8.53 -7.68 1.57
CA LEU A 292 8.99 -7.40 0.21
C LEU A 292 10.37 -6.75 0.13
N LYS A 293 11.04 -6.44 1.26
CA LYS A 293 12.33 -5.71 1.28
C LYS A 293 13.36 -6.28 0.29
N VAL A 294 13.51 -7.60 0.22
CA VAL A 294 14.49 -8.23 -0.68
C VAL A 294 14.04 -8.18 -2.14
N ILE A 295 12.73 -8.30 -2.40
CA ILE A 295 12.15 -8.30 -3.75
C ILE A 295 12.20 -6.88 -4.35
N LEU A 296 11.85 -5.86 -3.57
CA LEU A 296 11.91 -4.46 -3.99
C LEU A 296 13.36 -3.98 -4.19
N ALA A 297 14.32 -4.48 -3.39
CA ALA A 297 15.75 -4.27 -3.66
C ALA A 297 16.16 -4.86 -5.02
N GLN A 298 15.66 -6.06 -5.37
CA GLN A 298 15.90 -6.66 -6.69
C GLN A 298 15.27 -5.85 -7.82
N GLU A 299 14.11 -5.21 -7.65
CA GLU A 299 13.54 -4.29 -8.65
C GLU A 299 14.45 -3.06 -8.88
N VAL A 300 15.05 -2.48 -7.82
CA VAL A 300 16.05 -1.40 -7.97
C VAL A 300 17.28 -1.90 -8.74
N VAL A 301 17.80 -3.07 -8.39
CA VAL A 301 18.98 -3.69 -9.05
C VAL A 301 18.68 -4.01 -10.52
N LYS A 302 17.48 -4.50 -10.86
CA LYS A 302 17.03 -4.68 -12.26
C LYS A 302 16.98 -3.37 -13.02
N GLY A 303 16.44 -2.31 -12.43
CA GLY A 303 16.41 -0.97 -13.03
C GLY A 303 17.81 -0.42 -13.33
N LEU A 304 18.73 -0.54 -12.36
CA LEU A 304 20.14 -0.18 -12.53
C LEU A 304 20.84 -1.03 -13.61
N HIS A 305 20.58 -2.34 -13.67
CA HIS A 305 21.10 -3.20 -14.72
C HIS A 305 20.59 -2.79 -16.11
N ALA A 306 19.30 -2.48 -16.24
CA ALA A 306 18.72 -2.04 -17.52
C ALA A 306 19.28 -0.68 -18.01
N VAL A 307 19.61 0.23 -17.09
CA VAL A 307 20.37 1.46 -17.41
C VAL A 307 21.80 1.12 -17.88
N SER A 308 22.49 0.24 -17.15
CA SER A 308 23.84 -0.24 -17.48
C SER A 308 23.91 -0.87 -18.90
N ASP A 309 23.01 -1.81 -19.20
CA ASP A 309 22.85 -2.42 -20.52
C ASP A 309 22.59 -1.37 -21.61
N SER A 310 21.79 -0.35 -21.29
CA SER A 310 21.43 0.70 -22.24
C SER A 310 22.61 1.63 -22.55
N LEU A 311 23.47 1.93 -21.58
CA LEU A 311 24.72 2.66 -21.80
C LEU A 311 25.70 1.85 -22.67
N VAL A 312 25.90 0.57 -22.37
CA VAL A 312 26.76 -0.33 -23.15
C VAL A 312 26.25 -0.46 -24.59
N ARG A 313 24.94 -0.67 -24.77
CA ARG A 313 24.28 -0.75 -26.08
C ARG A 313 24.41 0.56 -26.86
N TYR A 314 24.24 1.71 -26.21
CA TYR A 314 24.41 3.02 -26.84
C TYR A 314 25.84 3.22 -27.36
N LYS A 315 26.85 2.86 -26.56
CA LYS A 315 28.27 2.94 -26.95
C LYS A 315 28.63 2.00 -28.10
N ALA A 316 27.99 0.83 -28.19
CA ALA A 316 28.16 -0.11 -29.28
C ALA A 316 27.47 0.34 -30.58
N MET A 317 26.31 0.99 -30.49
CA MET A 317 25.51 1.40 -31.66
C MET A 317 25.89 2.77 -32.26
N ARG A 318 26.43 3.71 -31.47
CA ARG A 318 26.70 5.09 -31.93
C ARG A 318 28.18 5.45 -32.00
N MET A 319 28.60 5.92 -33.18
CA MET A 319 29.92 6.52 -33.39
C MET A 319 29.98 7.94 -32.80
N LEU A 320 30.45 8.03 -31.55
CA LEU A 320 30.72 9.30 -30.87
C LEU A 320 32.08 9.88 -31.29
N ARG A 321 32.14 11.19 -31.55
CA ARG A 321 33.38 11.96 -31.75
C ARG A 321 34.16 12.06 -30.43
N GLY A 322 35.43 12.47 -30.47
CA GLY A 322 36.29 12.53 -29.28
C GLY A 322 35.68 13.32 -28.11
N ASN A 323 35.17 14.53 -28.41
CA ASN A 323 34.50 15.42 -27.45
C ASN A 323 33.25 14.75 -26.85
N GLU A 324 32.42 14.17 -27.71
CA GLU A 324 31.15 13.53 -27.37
C GLU A 324 31.38 12.27 -26.53
N SER A 325 32.44 11.50 -26.85
CA SER A 325 32.84 10.34 -26.09
C SER A 325 33.42 10.69 -24.72
N ALA A 326 34.02 11.87 -24.54
CA ALA A 326 34.45 12.32 -23.20
C ALA A 326 33.24 12.63 -22.31
N LEU A 327 32.24 13.34 -22.86
CA LEU A 327 30.96 13.61 -22.15
C LEU A 327 30.19 12.31 -21.84
N PHE A 328 30.15 11.36 -22.77
CA PHE A 328 29.56 10.03 -22.53
C PHE A 328 30.28 9.24 -21.44
N LEU A 329 31.62 9.28 -21.40
CA LEU A 329 32.38 8.62 -20.33
C LEU A 329 32.20 9.32 -18.97
N SER A 330 32.09 10.65 -18.92
CA SER A 330 31.69 11.38 -17.70
C SER A 330 30.33 10.90 -17.18
N LEU A 331 29.36 10.75 -18.08
CA LEU A 331 28.03 10.23 -17.73
C LEU A 331 28.11 8.76 -17.24
N CYS A 332 28.97 7.93 -17.82
CA CYS A 332 29.23 6.58 -17.31
C CYS A 332 29.87 6.57 -15.91
N GLN A 333 30.77 7.52 -15.62
CA GLN A 333 31.38 7.69 -14.30
C GLN A 333 30.33 8.09 -13.26
N ALA A 334 29.51 9.10 -13.57
CA ALA A 334 28.45 9.57 -12.66
C ALA A 334 27.36 8.52 -12.40
N PHE A 335 27.11 7.61 -13.34
CA PHE A 335 26.24 6.45 -13.09
C PHE A 335 26.80 5.54 -11.96
N ILE A 336 28.11 5.28 -11.99
CA ILE A 336 28.81 4.45 -11.00
C ILE A 336 28.97 5.15 -9.66
N GLU A 337 29.40 6.42 -9.65
CA GLU A 337 29.81 7.14 -8.44
C GLU A 337 28.68 7.91 -7.75
N VAL A 338 27.64 8.32 -8.49
CA VAL A 338 26.56 9.18 -7.97
C VAL A 338 25.23 8.45 -7.98
N VAL A 339 24.80 7.93 -9.14
CA VAL A 339 23.45 7.33 -9.29
C VAL A 339 23.31 6.05 -8.50
N HIS A 340 24.23 5.09 -8.63
CA HIS A 340 24.12 3.80 -7.94
C HIS A 340 24.15 3.95 -6.40
N PRO A 341 25.07 4.73 -5.78
CA PRO A 341 25.01 5.00 -4.33
C PRO A 341 23.76 5.76 -3.90
N TYR A 342 23.29 6.74 -4.68
CA TYR A 342 22.05 7.47 -4.37
C TYR A 342 20.82 6.55 -4.36
N CYS A 343 20.66 5.69 -5.38
CA CYS A 343 19.56 4.71 -5.42
C CYS A 343 19.60 3.74 -4.23
N ALA A 344 20.79 3.29 -3.83
CA ALA A 344 20.97 2.48 -2.62
C ALA A 344 20.60 3.25 -1.34
N ALA A 345 21.00 4.51 -1.21
CA ALA A 345 20.68 5.37 -0.06
C ALA A 345 19.17 5.66 0.05
N CYS A 346 18.49 6.00 -1.04
CA CYS A 346 17.03 6.19 -1.06
C CYS A 346 16.30 4.93 -0.59
N PHE A 347 16.70 3.75 -1.09
CA PHE A 347 16.11 2.49 -0.64
C PHE A 347 16.43 2.18 0.82
N GLY A 348 17.64 2.53 1.31
CA GLY A 348 18.03 2.44 2.71
C GLY A 348 17.23 3.33 3.67
N ARG A 349 16.69 4.47 3.19
CA ARG A 349 15.75 5.32 3.95
C ARG A 349 14.32 4.74 3.95
N CYS A 350 13.94 3.95 2.96
CA CYS A 350 12.67 3.19 2.96
C CYS A 350 12.73 1.90 3.80
N TYR A 351 13.89 1.23 3.84
CA TYR A 351 14.09 0.00 4.59
C TYR A 351 15.42 0.02 5.38
N PRO A 352 15.39 -0.10 6.72
CA PRO A 352 16.60 -0.23 7.53
C PRO A 352 17.52 -1.36 7.03
N ASN A 353 18.81 -1.08 6.86
CA ASN A 353 19.79 -1.96 6.22
C ASN A 353 19.34 -2.43 4.82
N GLY A 354 18.64 -1.58 4.06
CA GLY A 354 18.24 -1.84 2.67
C GLY A 354 19.33 -1.53 1.66
N ALA A 355 20.12 -0.48 1.91
CA ALA A 355 21.18 -0.02 0.99
C ALA A 355 22.22 -1.09 0.66
N THR A 356 22.58 -1.94 1.63
CA THR A 356 23.57 -3.02 1.44
C THR A 356 23.13 -4.02 0.37
N LEU A 357 21.83 -4.36 0.31
CA LEU A 357 21.26 -5.27 -0.70
C LEU A 357 21.42 -4.78 -2.14
N ILE A 358 21.66 -3.48 -2.34
CA ILE A 358 21.93 -2.87 -3.66
C ILE A 358 23.44 -2.66 -3.84
N SER A 359 24.14 -2.14 -2.81
CA SER A 359 25.59 -1.92 -2.83
C SER A 359 26.43 -3.20 -3.02
N GLU A 360 25.91 -4.36 -2.62
CA GLU A 360 26.53 -5.67 -2.83
C GLU A 360 26.39 -6.16 -4.29
N CYS A 361 25.41 -5.67 -5.06
CA CYS A 361 25.13 -6.07 -6.45
C CYS A 361 26.06 -5.40 -7.49
N GLN A 362 27.36 -5.35 -7.20
CA GLN A 362 28.36 -4.64 -8.00
C GLN A 362 28.48 -5.10 -9.47
N GLY A 363 28.08 -6.35 -9.77
CA GLY A 363 28.08 -6.88 -11.14
C GLY A 363 27.24 -6.07 -12.13
N THR A 364 26.26 -5.29 -11.65
CA THR A 364 25.51 -4.33 -12.48
C THR A 364 26.40 -3.23 -13.08
N LEU A 365 27.52 -2.90 -12.44
CA LEU A 365 28.41 -1.81 -12.83
C LEU A 365 29.58 -2.27 -13.70
N ASP A 366 29.94 -3.55 -13.68
CA ASP A 366 31.17 -4.07 -14.29
C ASP A 366 31.22 -3.90 -15.81
N ALA A 367 30.08 -3.99 -16.49
CA ALA A 367 29.99 -3.72 -17.93
C ALA A 367 30.26 -2.25 -18.27
N VAL A 368 29.84 -1.29 -17.44
CA VAL A 368 30.10 0.15 -17.61
C VAL A 368 31.52 0.52 -17.16
N ARG A 369 32.04 -0.11 -16.11
CA ARG A 369 33.47 -0.02 -15.69
C ARG A 369 34.42 -0.44 -16.83
N GLN A 370 34.05 -1.44 -17.62
CA GLN A 370 34.81 -1.83 -18.82
C GLN A 370 34.80 -0.75 -19.92
N LEU A 371 33.73 0.04 -20.09
CA LEU A 371 33.70 1.16 -21.05
C LEU A 371 34.69 2.28 -20.68
N LEU A 372 34.91 2.48 -19.38
CA LEU A 372 35.85 3.46 -18.82
C LEU A 372 37.31 2.98 -18.87
N THR A 373 37.53 1.66 -18.97
CA THR A 373 38.86 1.05 -19.00
C THR A 373 39.45 1.14 -20.40
N ILE A 374 40.28 2.17 -20.65
CA ILE A 374 40.95 2.35 -21.94
C ILE A 374 41.84 1.12 -22.25
N PRO A 375 41.61 0.37 -23.34
CA PRO A 375 42.49 -0.72 -23.72
C PRO A 375 43.83 -0.15 -24.18
N ALA A 376 44.88 -0.40 -23.39
CA ALA A 376 46.24 -0.03 -23.74
C ALA A 376 46.63 -0.73 -25.05
N ARG A 377 46.81 0.06 -26.13
CA ARG A 377 47.22 -0.47 -27.44
C ARG A 377 48.57 -1.17 -27.31
N SER A 378 48.57 -2.49 -27.51
CA SER A 378 49.75 -3.34 -27.55
C SER A 378 50.58 -3.07 -28.80
N ASN A 379 51.34 -1.96 -28.79
CA ASN A 379 52.38 -1.66 -29.78
C ASN A 379 53.60 -2.58 -29.58
N SER A 380 53.41 -3.89 -29.66
CA SER A 380 54.47 -4.90 -29.69
C SER A 380 55.09 -4.99 -31.10
N SER A 381 55.56 -3.86 -31.64
CA SER A 381 56.35 -3.83 -32.87
C SER A 381 57.80 -4.22 -32.54
N SER A 382 58.01 -5.51 -32.26
CA SER A 382 59.33 -6.07 -31.94
C SER A 382 60.21 -6.14 -33.19
N ILE A 383 60.76 -5.00 -33.60
CA ILE A 383 61.79 -4.90 -34.62
C ILE A 383 63.11 -5.37 -34.01
N GLU A 384 63.54 -6.58 -34.36
CA GLU A 384 64.87 -7.06 -33.99
C GLU A 384 65.96 -6.26 -34.72
N ARG A 385 66.90 -5.70 -33.95
CA ARG A 385 68.27 -5.42 -34.43
C ARG A 385 69.25 -5.46 -33.27
N LYS A 386 70.13 -6.47 -33.30
CA LYS A 386 71.19 -6.69 -32.29
C LYS A 386 72.56 -6.20 -32.79
N GLN A 387 73.42 -5.88 -31.83
CA GLN A 387 74.89 -5.78 -31.92
C GLN A 387 75.49 -4.69 -32.83
N SER A 388 75.97 -3.60 -32.20
CA SER A 388 77.39 -3.14 -32.16
C SER A 388 77.44 -1.72 -31.55
N GLY A 389 78.45 -1.29 -30.79
CA GLY A 389 79.63 -2.01 -30.28
C GLY A 389 80.76 -1.07 -29.81
N ALA A 390 80.67 -0.57 -28.57
CA ALA A 390 81.71 0.15 -27.78
C ALA A 390 82.29 1.50 -28.31
N ILE A 391 82.52 2.44 -27.38
CA ILE A 391 83.79 3.19 -27.13
C ILE A 391 83.56 4.21 -25.99
N GLU A 392 84.55 4.39 -25.11
CA GLU A 392 84.53 5.34 -23.99
C GLU A 392 85.14 6.71 -24.36
N ARG A 393 84.73 7.79 -23.66
CA ARG A 393 85.65 8.89 -23.28
C ARG A 393 85.21 9.62 -22.00
N LYS A 394 86.14 10.33 -21.35
CA LYS A 394 86.08 10.81 -19.95
C LYS A 394 86.03 12.33 -19.80
N GLN A 395 85.64 12.78 -18.58
CA GLN A 395 85.87 14.11 -17.95
C GLN A 395 85.09 15.29 -18.58
N SER A 396 84.83 16.41 -17.87
CA SER A 396 85.21 16.90 -16.52
C SER A 396 83.95 17.29 -15.71
N VAL A 397 83.87 17.15 -14.37
CA VAL A 397 84.58 17.86 -13.27
C VAL A 397 84.40 19.39 -13.31
N GLU A 398 83.55 19.93 -12.42
CA GLU A 398 83.96 20.95 -11.43
C GLU A 398 82.91 21.15 -10.31
N SER A 399 83.37 21.55 -9.12
CA SER A 399 82.58 21.95 -7.93
C SER A 399 83.50 22.71 -6.96
N PRO A 400 82.99 23.72 -6.23
CA PRO A 400 83.00 23.71 -4.74
C PRO A 400 81.58 24.03 -4.18
N GLY A 401 81.18 23.72 -2.94
CA GLY A 401 81.86 23.84 -1.62
C GLY A 401 81.44 25.16 -0.94
N THR A 402 81.34 25.38 0.38
CA THR A 402 81.39 24.61 1.66
C THR A 402 80.85 25.57 2.77
N ALA A 403 80.45 25.27 4.03
CA ALA A 403 80.45 24.11 4.93
C ALA A 403 79.21 24.21 5.91
N VAL A 404 78.75 23.22 6.68
CA VAL A 404 79.17 22.65 8.00
C VAL A 404 79.03 23.58 9.22
N THR A 405 78.66 23.00 10.38
CA THR A 405 78.44 23.51 11.77
C THR A 405 77.09 24.19 12.08
N ASN A 406 76.56 24.21 13.32
CA ASN A 406 76.43 23.25 14.46
C ASN A 406 75.94 24.08 15.69
N ASN A 407 75.21 23.46 16.64
CA ASN A 407 74.96 23.92 18.02
C ASN A 407 74.13 25.25 18.18
N GLU A 408 73.48 25.60 19.31
CA GLU A 408 73.07 24.89 20.55
C GLU A 408 71.96 25.67 21.34
N LEU A 409 71.24 24.96 22.23
CA LEU A 409 70.60 25.35 23.52
C LEU A 409 69.64 26.56 23.72
N SER A 410 68.63 26.31 24.58
CA SER A 410 68.01 27.23 25.59
C SER A 410 67.17 28.43 25.10
N ALA A 411 66.15 28.94 25.81
CA ALA A 411 65.34 28.53 26.99
C ALA A 411 63.88 29.08 26.73
N ASP A 412 62.84 29.01 27.58
CA ASP A 412 62.74 28.92 29.05
C ASP A 412 61.32 28.48 29.50
N GLY A 413 61.15 28.15 30.79
CA GLY A 413 59.84 28.09 31.48
C GLY A 413 59.69 29.27 32.46
N PRO A 414 58.86 29.22 33.53
CA PRO A 414 57.75 28.32 33.93
C PRO A 414 56.38 29.07 33.86
N GLY A 415 55.21 28.64 34.37
CA GLY A 415 54.74 27.40 35.02
C GLY A 415 53.90 27.67 36.30
N LEU A 416 53.07 26.69 36.71
CA LEU A 416 52.41 26.54 38.04
C LEU A 416 51.26 27.55 38.39
N GLU A 417 50.25 27.28 39.24
CA GLU A 417 49.72 26.03 39.86
C GLU A 417 48.28 26.18 40.44
N ILE A 418 47.55 25.06 40.52
CA ILE A 418 46.66 24.55 41.62
C ILE A 418 45.73 25.52 42.42
N ASN A 419 44.41 25.21 42.44
CA ASN A 419 43.75 24.77 43.68
C ASN A 419 42.38 24.08 43.49
N ASP A 420 42.05 23.21 44.46
CA ASP A 420 40.81 22.42 44.54
C ASP A 420 39.70 23.11 45.35
N ALA A 421 38.45 22.70 45.09
CA ALA A 421 37.42 22.54 46.13
C ALA A 421 36.28 21.65 45.61
N ALA A 422 35.75 20.77 46.46
CA ALA A 422 34.63 19.89 46.14
C ALA A 422 33.47 20.05 47.14
N THR A 423 32.23 19.92 46.68
CA THR A 423 31.08 19.61 47.56
C THR A 423 29.98 18.83 46.84
N THR A 424 29.43 17.86 47.55
CA THR A 424 28.32 16.98 47.13
C THR A 424 27.00 17.47 47.72
N THR A 425 25.88 17.38 46.99
CA THR A 425 24.55 17.10 47.58
C THR A 425 23.53 16.58 46.57
N THR A 426 22.50 15.91 47.09
CA THR A 426 21.42 15.19 46.39
C THR A 426 20.10 15.99 46.30
N PRO A 427 19.12 15.57 45.46
CA PRO A 427 17.87 16.31 45.24
C PRO A 427 16.77 16.02 46.29
N PRO A 428 15.70 16.85 46.35
CA PRO A 428 14.48 16.58 47.09
C PRO A 428 13.41 15.84 46.25
N VAL A 429 12.45 15.22 46.94
CA VAL A 429 11.26 14.52 46.42
C VAL A 429 10.09 14.84 47.38
N GLU A 430 8.84 14.84 46.85
CA GLU A 430 7.59 15.05 47.60
C GLU A 430 7.42 16.48 48.21
N ASP A 431 6.22 17.00 48.49
CA ASP A 431 5.01 16.30 48.94
C ASP A 431 3.65 16.87 48.43
N ASP A 432 2.61 16.08 48.73
CA ASP A 432 1.17 16.14 48.46
C ASP A 432 0.40 17.48 48.67
N VAL A 433 -0.60 17.75 47.79
CA VAL A 433 -1.87 18.41 48.16
C VAL A 433 -3.04 17.84 47.33
N SER A 434 -3.90 17.06 47.98
CA SER A 434 -5.20 16.62 47.45
C SER A 434 -6.31 17.66 47.67
N THR A 435 -7.15 17.91 46.67
CA THR A 435 -8.52 18.47 46.84
C THR A 435 -9.51 17.88 45.84
N HIS A 436 -10.71 17.54 46.33
CA HIS A 436 -11.80 16.92 45.55
C HIS A 436 -12.94 17.93 45.25
N PRO A 437 -13.95 17.59 44.40
CA PRO A 437 -14.74 18.56 43.65
C PRO A 437 -16.07 18.95 44.33
N PRO A 438 -16.91 19.73 43.62
CA PRO A 438 -18.34 19.47 43.59
C PRO A 438 -18.83 19.13 42.17
N ALA A 439 -20.01 18.51 42.09
CA ALA A 439 -20.64 18.05 40.85
C ALA A 439 -21.92 18.84 40.49
N SER A 440 -22.41 18.59 39.28
CA SER A 440 -23.81 18.70 38.83
C SER A 440 -24.56 20.04 38.96
N LYS A 441 -24.94 20.58 37.80
CA LYS A 441 -26.28 21.10 37.53
C LYS A 441 -26.73 20.70 36.13
#